data_AF-A0A937QW00-F1
#
_entry.id   AF-A0A937QW00-F1
#
_cell.length_a   1.000
_cell.length_b   1.000
_cell.length_c   1.000
_cell.angle_alpha   90.00
_cell.angle_beta   90.00
_cell.angle_gamma   90.00
#
_symmetry.space_group_name_H-M   'P 1'
#
loop_
_entity.id
_entity.type
_entity.pdbx_description
1 polymer ?
#
loop_
_entity_poly.entity_id
_entity_poly.type
_entity_poly.pdbx_seq_one_letter_code
_entity_poly.pdbx_strand_id
1 'polypeptide(L)'
;MKLLLDTSAYVGFKRNIPDVVEIIVGAEWILFSPVVLGELMFGFRNGTRFKENMNELNEFLQHDVVELAQIGKTTSDRYSRIAAQLKRKGTPIPSNDIWIAAQTMEHGAELITSDQHFEKIDGLIYTIY
;
A
#
# COMPACT_ATOMS: atom_id res chain seq x y z
N MET A 1 15.40 0.74 4.92
CA MET A 1 14.07 0.42 5.48
C MET A 1 13.19 -0.22 4.41
N LYS A 2 12.36 -1.20 4.80
CA LYS A 2 11.38 -1.86 3.91
C LYS A 2 10.04 -1.14 3.98
N LEU A 3 9.58 -0.61 2.86
CA LEU A 3 8.31 0.12 2.76
C LEU A 3 7.24 -0.72 2.06
N LEU A 4 5.98 -0.49 2.38
CA LEU A 4 4.84 -0.87 1.55
C LEU A 4 4.09 0.40 1.17
N LEU A 5 3.82 0.58 -0.13
CA LEU A 5 3.11 1.77 -0.61
C LEU A 5 1.63 1.49 -0.69
N ASP A 6 0.82 2.34 -0.05
CA ASP A 6 -0.60 2.46 -0.34
C ASP A 6 -0.83 3.09 -1.72
N THR A 7 -2.06 2.98 -2.25
CA THR A 7 -2.49 3.61 -3.50
C THR A 7 -2.25 5.13 -3.46
N SER A 8 -2.54 5.77 -2.32
CA SER A 8 -2.26 7.18 -2.12
C SER A 8 -0.78 7.51 -2.31
N ALA A 9 0.13 6.75 -1.69
CA ALA A 9 1.57 6.96 -1.75
C ALA A 9 2.13 6.87 -3.17
N TYR A 10 1.73 5.86 -3.95
CA TYR A 10 2.12 5.78 -5.35
C TYR A 10 1.63 7.00 -6.14
N VAL A 11 0.37 7.43 -5.93
CA VAL A 11 -0.17 8.63 -6.60
C VAL A 11 0.58 9.89 -6.17
N GLY A 12 0.93 10.03 -4.89
CA GLY A 12 1.72 11.15 -4.37
C GLY A 12 3.11 11.21 -4.98
N PHE A 13 3.79 10.06 -5.08
CA PHE A 13 5.07 9.91 -5.75
C PHE A 13 5.01 10.40 -7.20
N LYS A 14 4.02 9.90 -7.96
CA LYS A 14 3.82 10.29 -9.36
C LYS A 14 3.46 11.77 -9.54
N ARG A 15 2.90 12.41 -8.50
CA ARG A 15 2.63 13.85 -8.47
C ARG A 15 3.81 14.69 -8.00
N ASN A 16 4.96 14.09 -7.72
CA ASN A 16 6.16 14.74 -7.18
C ASN A 16 5.88 15.51 -5.89
N ILE A 17 5.06 14.95 -4.99
CA ILE A 17 4.89 15.51 -3.65
C ILE A 17 6.23 15.34 -2.90
N PRO A 18 6.87 16.40 -2.40
CA PRO A 18 8.25 16.32 -1.91
C PRO A 18 8.46 15.26 -0.83
N ASP A 19 7.60 15.25 0.19
CA ASP A 19 7.76 14.39 1.38
C ASP A 19 7.71 12.90 1.01
N VAL A 20 6.75 12.48 0.19
CA VAL A 20 6.64 11.08 -0.24
C VAL A 20 7.73 10.68 -1.23
N VAL A 21 8.22 11.60 -2.06
CA VAL A 21 9.36 11.35 -2.95
C VAL A 21 10.61 11.08 -2.13
N GLU A 22 10.90 11.91 -1.11
CA GLU A 22 12.04 11.71 -0.23
C GLU A 22 11.99 10.35 0.48
N ILE A 23 10.82 9.99 1.02
CA ILE A 23 10.61 8.70 1.67
C ILE A 23 10.85 7.52 0.71
N ILE A 24 10.27 7.56 -0.49
CA ILE A 24 10.36 6.46 -1.45
C ILE A 24 11.77 6.31 -2.02
N VAL A 25 12.45 7.42 -2.31
CA VAL A 25 13.83 7.42 -2.82
C VAL A 25 14.82 6.91 -1.76
N GLY A 26 14.54 7.16 -0.48
CA GLY A 26 15.33 6.64 0.64
C GLY A 26 15.08 5.18 1.00
N ALA A 27 14.13 4.50 0.33
CA ALA A 27 13.78 3.12 0.64
C ALA A 27 14.87 2.14 0.21
N GLU A 28 15.18 1.15 1.06
CA GLU A 28 16.07 0.03 0.68
C GLU A 28 15.31 -1.02 -0.13
N TRP A 29 14.02 -1.18 0.17
CA TRP A 29 13.14 -2.12 -0.48
C TRP A 29 11.70 -1.62 -0.44
N ILE A 30 10.98 -1.81 -1.53
CA ILE A 30 9.58 -1.44 -1.67
C ILE A 30 8.79 -2.70 -1.99
N LEU A 31 7.88 -3.06 -1.08
CA LEU A 31 6.85 -4.04 -1.34
C LEU A 31 5.66 -3.36 -2.00
N PHE A 32 5.19 -3.95 -3.07
CA PHE A 32 3.99 -3.50 -3.76
C PHE A 32 2.88 -4.52 -3.54
N SER A 33 1.76 -4.08 -2.97
CA SER A 33 0.61 -4.94 -2.75
C SER A 33 -0.11 -5.21 -4.09
N PRO A 34 -0.53 -6.47 -4.37
CA PRO A 34 -1.41 -6.75 -5.50
C PRO A 34 -2.80 -6.12 -5.32
N VAL A 35 -3.21 -5.75 -4.09
CA VAL A 35 -4.43 -5.00 -3.83
C VAL A 35 -4.29 -3.57 -4.34
N VAL A 36 -3.19 -2.89 -3.98
CA VAL A 36 -2.85 -1.54 -4.46
C VAL A 36 -2.69 -1.53 -5.98
N LEU A 37 -2.02 -2.54 -6.54
CA LEU A 37 -1.94 -2.73 -7.99
C LEU A 37 -3.35 -2.79 -8.63
N GLY A 38 -4.25 -3.57 -8.04
CA GLY A 38 -5.64 -3.67 -8.49
C GLY A 38 -6.39 -2.33 -8.44
N GLU A 39 -6.23 -1.58 -7.36
CA GLU A 39 -6.85 -0.26 -7.18
C GLU A 39 -6.33 0.75 -8.21
N LEU A 40 -5.02 0.80 -8.44
CA LEU A 40 -4.41 1.65 -9.46
C LEU A 40 -4.91 1.28 -10.86
N MET A 41 -4.89 -0.01 -11.20
CA MET A 41 -5.38 -0.47 -12.50
C MET A 41 -6.86 -0.13 -12.70
N PHE A 42 -7.68 -0.27 -11.66
CA PHE A 42 -9.08 0.15 -11.69
C PHE A 42 -9.21 1.66 -11.92
N GLY A 43 -8.46 2.48 -11.18
CA GLY A 43 -8.42 3.93 -11.35
C GLY A 43 -7.99 4.34 -12.76
N PHE A 44 -6.95 3.70 -13.30
CA PHE A 44 -6.45 3.98 -14.65
C PHE A 44 -7.47 3.65 -15.73
N ARG A 45 -8.20 2.52 -15.59
CA ARG A 45 -9.24 2.10 -16.54
C ARG A 45 -10.42 3.07 -16.59
N ASN A 46 -10.69 3.76 -15.49
CA ASN A 46 -11.73 4.78 -15.39
C ASN A 46 -11.21 6.19 -15.76
N GLY A 47 -9.93 6.34 -16.09
CA GLY A 47 -9.32 7.59 -16.52
C GLY A 47 -9.14 7.70 -18.03
N THR A 48 -8.57 8.83 -18.48
CA THR A 48 -8.30 9.09 -19.91
C THR A 48 -6.88 8.70 -20.36
N ARG A 49 -5.98 8.42 -19.41
CA ARG A 49 -4.55 8.16 -19.64
C ARG A 49 -4.14 6.71 -19.31
N PHE A 50 -5.01 5.75 -19.61
CA PHE A 50 -4.81 4.35 -19.20
C PHE A 50 -3.46 3.79 -19.68
N LYS A 51 -3.11 4.00 -20.95
CA LYS A 51 -1.89 3.45 -21.55
C LYS A 51 -0.64 4.06 -20.93
N GLU A 52 -0.62 5.37 -20.77
CA GLU A 52 0.48 6.10 -20.14
C GLU A 52 0.65 5.66 -18.69
N ASN A 53 -0.42 5.64 -17.90
CA ASN A 53 -0.38 5.26 -16.50
C ASN A 53 0.07 3.81 -16.29
N MET A 54 -0.37 2.89 -17.15
CA MET A 54 0.07 1.49 -17.10
C MET A 54 1.55 1.35 -17.47
N ASN A 55 2.05 2.10 -18.47
CA ASN A 55 3.47 2.08 -18.81
C ASN A 55 4.32 2.58 -17.64
N GLU A 56 3.95 3.72 -17.06
CA GLU A 56 4.66 4.29 -15.91
C GLU A 56 4.62 3.36 -14.68
N LEU A 57 3.50 2.68 -14.43
CA LEU A 57 3.41 1.70 -13.34
C LEU A 57 4.27 0.46 -13.61
N ASN A 58 4.32 -0.02 -14.86
CA ASN A 58 5.17 -1.15 -15.21
C ASN A 58 6.66 -0.80 -15.07
N GLU A 59 7.06 0.40 -15.46
CA GLU A 59 8.43 0.90 -15.26
C GLU A 59 8.79 0.95 -13.76
N PHE A 60 7.86 1.44 -12.92
CA PHE A 60 8.04 1.44 -11.46
C PHE A 60 8.21 0.02 -10.90
N LEU A 61 7.35 -0.92 -11.31
CA LEU A 61 7.39 -2.32 -10.84
C LEU A 61 8.61 -3.10 -11.32
N GLN A 62 9.29 -2.65 -12.37
CA GLN A 62 10.51 -3.27 -12.90
C GLN A 62 11.79 -2.81 -12.19
N HIS A 63 11.70 -1.82 -11.29
CA HIS A 63 12.86 -1.32 -10.57
C HIS A 63 13.39 -2.37 -9.58
N ASP A 64 14.72 -2.50 -9.48
CA ASP A 64 15.39 -3.60 -8.74
C ASP A 64 15.02 -3.71 -7.25
N VAL A 65 14.60 -2.59 -6.64
CA VAL A 65 14.20 -2.56 -5.22
C VAL A 65 12.70 -2.73 -5.00
N VAL A 66 11.91 -2.90 -6.07
CA VAL A 66 10.45 -3.06 -6.01
C VAL A 66 10.09 -4.53 -6.19
N GLU A 67 9.33 -5.07 -5.24
CA GLU A 67 8.87 -6.46 -5.25
C GLU A 67 7.36 -6.53 -5.10
N LEU A 68 6.70 -7.20 -6.03
CA LEU A 68 5.26 -7.49 -5.92
C LEU A 68 5.02 -8.57 -4.86
N ALA A 69 4.34 -8.22 -3.79
CA ALA A 69 4.03 -9.13 -2.70
C ALA A 69 2.98 -10.19 -3.12
N GLN A 70 3.02 -11.36 -2.47
CA GLN A 70 2.00 -12.40 -2.62
C GLN A 70 0.99 -12.32 -1.47
N ILE A 71 -0.25 -12.77 -1.72
CA ILE A 71 -1.25 -12.96 -0.67
C ILE A 71 -1.33 -14.44 -0.36
N GLY A 72 -1.01 -14.81 0.88
CA GLY A 72 -0.95 -16.18 1.34
C GLY A 72 -1.75 -16.44 2.62
N LYS A 73 -1.55 -17.64 3.19
CA LYS A 73 -2.18 -18.03 4.46
C LYS A 73 -1.80 -17.08 5.61
N THR A 74 -0.55 -16.63 5.65
CA THR A 74 -0.06 -15.69 6.67
C THR A 74 -0.78 -14.34 6.55
N THR A 75 -0.89 -13.79 5.34
CA THR A 75 -1.66 -12.56 5.07
C THR A 75 -3.12 -12.73 5.51
N SER A 76 -3.71 -13.89 5.22
CA SER A 76 -5.11 -14.19 5.56
C SER A 76 -5.34 -14.25 7.08
N ASP A 77 -4.41 -14.85 7.83
CA ASP A 77 -4.46 -14.86 9.31
C ASP A 77 -4.34 -13.43 9.86
N ARG A 78 -3.38 -12.64 9.37
CA ARG A 78 -3.21 -11.23 9.75
C ARG A 78 -4.48 -10.41 9.48
N TYR A 79 -5.03 -10.51 8.27
CA TYR A 79 -6.28 -9.87 7.88
C TYR A 79 -7.40 -10.20 8.86
N SER A 80 -7.60 -11.49 9.18
CA SER A 80 -8.70 -11.93 10.04
C SER A 80 -8.61 -11.33 11.45
N ARG A 81 -7.39 -11.19 11.99
CA ARG A 81 -7.13 -10.59 13.29
C ARG A 81 -7.42 -9.10 13.28
N ILE A 82 -6.93 -8.39 12.27
CA ILE A 82 -7.17 -6.94 12.10
C ILE A 82 -8.67 -6.68 11.95
N ALA A 83 -9.35 -7.41 11.07
CA ALA A 83 -10.79 -7.28 10.86
C ALA A 83 -11.60 -7.54 12.14
N ALA A 84 -11.25 -8.60 12.90
CA ALA A 84 -11.89 -8.91 14.18
C ALA A 84 -11.64 -7.83 15.24
N GLN A 85 -10.44 -7.26 15.27
CA GLN A 85 -10.08 -6.15 16.16
C GLN A 85 -10.90 -4.90 15.82
N LEU A 86 -10.92 -4.46 14.56
CA LEU A 86 -11.69 -3.30 14.11
C LEU A 86 -13.19 -3.46 14.36
N LYS A 87 -13.73 -4.67 14.13
CA LYS A 87 -15.13 -5.00 14.43
C LYS A 87 -15.44 -4.86 15.92
N ARG A 88 -14.57 -5.36 16.81
CA ARG A 88 -14.74 -5.24 18.27
C ARG A 88 -14.68 -3.79 18.74
N LYS A 89 -13.85 -2.96 18.11
CA LYS A 89 -13.75 -1.52 18.40
C LYS A 89 -14.89 -0.69 17.83
N GLY A 90 -15.69 -1.23 16.89
CA GLY A 90 -16.73 -0.47 16.21
C GLY A 90 -16.17 0.55 15.21
N THR A 91 -14.95 0.34 14.70
CA THR A 91 -14.25 1.25 13.80
C THR A 91 -13.93 0.57 12.46
N PRO A 92 -14.95 0.24 11.64
CA PRO A 92 -14.70 -0.39 10.34
C PRO A 92 -13.90 0.54 9.43
N ILE A 93 -13.07 -0.06 8.59
CA ILE A 93 -12.35 0.58 7.48
C ILE A 93 -12.60 -0.24 6.20
N PRO A 94 -12.33 0.30 5.01
CA PRO A 94 -12.41 -0.45 3.76
C PRO A 94 -11.65 -1.78 3.79
N SER A 95 -12.22 -2.83 3.18
CA SER A 95 -11.61 -4.16 3.21
C SER A 95 -10.24 -4.23 2.55
N ASN A 96 -9.99 -3.39 1.53
CA ASN A 96 -8.70 -3.33 0.85
C ASN A 96 -7.60 -2.80 1.79
N ASP A 97 -7.88 -1.76 2.56
CA ASP A 97 -6.97 -1.22 3.58
C ASP A 97 -6.57 -2.31 4.60
N ILE A 98 -7.51 -3.18 4.99
CA ILE A 98 -7.22 -4.30 5.89
C ILE A 98 -6.23 -5.29 5.25
N TRP A 99 -6.37 -5.60 3.96
CA TRP A 99 -5.42 -6.45 3.23
C TRP A 99 -4.05 -5.80 3.10
N ILE A 100 -4.00 -4.51 2.79
CA ILE A 100 -2.77 -3.72 2.69
C ILE A 100 -2.04 -3.75 4.03
N ALA A 101 -2.74 -3.43 5.13
CA ALA A 101 -2.19 -3.49 6.48
C ALA A 101 -1.71 -4.90 6.87
N ALA A 102 -2.47 -5.94 6.48
CA ALA A 102 -2.08 -7.32 6.74
C ALA A 102 -0.76 -7.69 6.04
N GLN A 103 -0.56 -7.27 4.79
CA GLN A 103 0.70 -7.48 4.06
C GLN A 103 1.84 -6.67 4.67
N THR A 104 1.59 -5.41 5.06
CA THR A 104 2.58 -4.59 5.78
C THR A 104 3.09 -5.31 7.03
N MET A 105 2.17 -5.80 7.87
CA MET A 105 2.51 -6.50 9.11
C MET A 105 3.14 -7.88 8.88
N GLU A 106 2.76 -8.60 7.82
CA GLU A 106 3.39 -9.88 7.46
C GLU A 106 4.87 -9.71 7.14
N HIS A 107 5.21 -8.67 6.39
CA HIS A 107 6.58 -8.46 5.91
C HIS A 107 7.43 -7.56 6.80
N GLY A 108 6.89 -7.09 7.94
CA GLY A 108 7.59 -6.16 8.84
C GLY A 108 7.97 -4.85 8.14
N ALA A 109 7.15 -4.41 7.18
CA ALA A 109 7.35 -3.17 6.46
C ALA A 109 6.69 -1.99 7.20
N GLU A 110 7.06 -0.78 6.82
CA GLU A 110 6.34 0.44 7.17
C GLU A 110 5.39 0.84 6.03
N LEU A 111 4.13 1.12 6.36
CA LEU A 111 3.14 1.58 5.37
C LEU A 111 3.30 3.07 5.12
N ILE A 112 3.43 3.48 3.86
CA ILE A 112 3.37 4.88 3.46
C ILE A 112 1.98 5.14 2.88
N THR A 113 1.27 6.14 3.40
CA THR A 113 -0.12 6.45 3.02
C THR A 113 -0.45 7.91 3.34
N SER A 114 -1.50 8.46 2.72
CA SER A 114 -2.14 9.71 3.17
C SER A 114 -3.49 9.46 3.88
N ASP A 115 -3.86 8.20 4.10
CA ASP A 115 -5.16 7.81 4.65
C ASP A 115 -5.08 7.58 6.18
N GLN A 116 -5.91 8.31 6.93
CA GLN A 116 -6.02 8.18 8.39
C GLN A 116 -6.77 6.91 8.83
N HIS A 117 -7.33 6.11 7.92
CA HIS A 117 -7.94 4.82 8.26
C HIS A 117 -6.97 3.89 9.00
N PHE A 118 -5.70 3.89 8.60
CA PHE A 118 -4.67 3.00 9.13
C PHE A 118 -4.32 3.28 10.60
N GLU A 119 -4.58 4.49 11.10
CA GLU A 119 -4.39 4.84 12.52
C GLU A 119 -5.28 4.02 13.47
N LYS A 120 -6.35 3.41 12.95
CA LYS A 120 -7.29 2.59 13.73
C LYS A 120 -6.76 1.17 13.99
N ILE A 121 -5.70 0.74 13.29
CA ILE A 121 -5.14 -0.61 13.35
C ILE A 121 -4.03 -0.65 14.41
N ASP A 122 -4.14 -1.57 15.38
CA ASP A 122 -3.17 -1.61 16.48
C ASP A 122 -1.91 -2.34 16.00
N GLY A 123 -0.74 -1.76 16.32
CA GLY A 123 0.55 -2.36 16.02
C GLY A 123 0.98 -2.29 14.56
N LEU A 124 0.23 -1.60 13.70
CA LEU A 124 0.67 -1.27 12.35
C LEU A 124 1.70 -0.13 12.43
N ILE A 125 2.83 -0.28 11.75
CA ILE A 125 3.81 0.79 11.56
C ILE A 125 3.46 1.51 10.26
N TYR A 126 3.29 2.83 10.34
CA TYR A 126 2.91 3.66 9.20
C TYR A 126 3.49 5.06 9.33
N THR A 127 3.70 5.70 8.18
CA THR A 127 3.99 7.14 8.06
C THR A 127 2.92 7.78 7.18
N ILE A 128 2.30 8.84 7.72
CA ILE A 128 1.43 9.74 6.96
C ILE A 128 2.29 10.87 6.38
N TYR A 129 2.12 11.15 5.09
CA TYR A 129 2.79 12.24 4.38
C TYR A 129 1.78 13.26 3.83
#